data_AF-A0A0F7L388-F1
#
_entry.id   AF-A0A0F7L388-F1
#
_cell.length_a   1.000
_cell.length_b   1.000
_cell.length_c   1.000
_cell.angle_alpha   90.00
_cell.angle_beta   90.00
_cell.angle_gamma   90.00
#
_symmetry.space_group_name_H-M   'P 1'
#
loop_
_entity.id
_entity.type
_entity.pdbx_description
1 polymer ?
#
loop_
_entity_poly.entity_id
_entity_poly.type
_entity_poly.pdbx_seq_one_letter_code
_entity_poly.pdbx_strand_id
1 'polypeptide(L)'
;MQINSTHIPKLINMGVIKKSEDLITKPCLNIHIGSWILARHFQICGVSWNCLGSYNAGFRKDRHETREQYANKIWRIYRDMKGICLPGQGGRQCRQS
;
A
#
# COMPACT_ATOMS: atom_id res chain seq x y z
N MET A 1 -3.49 1.85 -7.15
CA MET A 1 -3.28 1.89 -5.69
C MET A 1 -4.57 1.85 -4.83
N GLN A 2 -5.75 1.44 -5.33
CA GLN A 2 -6.98 1.19 -4.52
C GLN A 2 -7.19 2.17 -3.35
N ILE A 3 -7.32 3.46 -3.66
CA ILE A 3 -7.43 4.54 -2.66
C ILE A 3 -8.83 4.50 -2.02
N ASN A 4 -8.89 4.57 -0.69
CA ASN A 4 -10.17 4.60 0.02
C ASN A 4 -10.94 5.89 -0.28
N SER A 5 -12.26 5.80 -0.47
CA SER A 5 -13.13 6.93 -0.79
C SER A 5 -13.15 8.01 0.28
N THR A 6 -12.76 7.71 1.52
CA THR A 6 -12.60 8.69 2.60
C THR A 6 -11.60 9.80 2.28
N HIS A 7 -10.66 9.57 1.37
CA HIS A 7 -9.71 10.59 0.92
C HIS A 7 -10.29 11.54 -0.14
N ILE A 8 -11.36 11.14 -0.84
CA ILE A 8 -11.88 11.86 -2.03
C ILE A 8 -12.28 13.31 -1.70
N PRO A 9 -13.04 13.62 -0.65
CA PRO A 9 -13.43 15.00 -0.35
C PRO A 9 -12.21 15.91 -0.16
N LYS A 10 -11.18 15.42 0.53
CA LYS A 10 -9.93 16.16 0.74
C LYS A 10 -9.16 16.37 -0.56
N LEU A 11 -9.09 15.34 -1.42
CA LEU A 11 -8.39 15.43 -2.70
C LEU A 11 -9.06 16.40 -3.67
N ILE A 12 -10.40 16.47 -3.66
CA ILE A 12 -11.18 17.46 -4.41
C ILE A 12 -10.90 18.87 -3.86
N ASN A 13 -10.95 19.04 -2.54
CA ASN A 13 -10.69 20.34 -1.92
C ASN A 13 -9.27 20.86 -2.16
N MET A 14 -8.30 19.96 -2.32
CA MET A 14 -6.92 20.30 -2.70
C MET A 14 -6.73 20.56 -4.20
N GLY A 15 -7.75 20.35 -5.04
CA GLY A 15 -7.66 20.48 -6.49
C GLY A 15 -6.86 19.38 -7.19
N VAL A 16 -6.52 18.30 -6.49
CA VAL A 16 -5.69 17.19 -7.02
C VAL A 16 -6.50 16.29 -7.95
N ILE A 17 -7.79 16.12 -7.66
CA ILE A 17 -8.76 15.44 -8.52
C ILE A 17 -10.00 16.32 -8.68
N LYS A 18 -10.71 16.18 -9.79
CA LYS A 18 -12.00 16.86 -10.01
C LYS A 18 -13.19 16.00 -9.57
N LYS A 19 -13.06 14.68 -9.72
CA LYS A 19 -14.08 13.68 -9.39
C LYS A 19 -13.44 12.33 -9.05
N SER A 20 -14.20 11.43 -8.41
CA SER A 20 -13.74 10.10 -7.99
C SER A 20 -13.14 9.28 -9.13
N GLU A 21 -13.70 9.39 -10.33
CA GLU A 21 -13.32 8.59 -11.51
C GLU A 21 -11.89 8.92 -11.97
N ASP A 22 -11.35 10.10 -11.61
CA ASP A 22 -9.96 10.44 -11.89
C ASP A 22 -9.00 9.42 -11.25
N LEU A 23 -9.36 8.86 -10.09
CA LEU A 23 -8.54 7.84 -9.43
C LEU A 23 -8.55 6.51 -10.19
N ILE A 24 -9.53 6.25 -11.05
CA ILE A 24 -9.61 5.01 -11.84
C ILE A 24 -9.04 5.23 -13.25
N THR A 25 -9.37 6.37 -13.86
CA THR A 25 -9.05 6.69 -15.25
C THR A 25 -7.64 7.25 -15.44
N LYS A 26 -7.02 7.82 -14.40
CA LYS A 26 -5.67 8.40 -14.45
C LYS A 26 -4.69 7.56 -13.61
N PRO A 27 -4.07 6.51 -14.18
CA PRO A 27 -3.26 5.57 -13.41
C PRO A 27 -2.02 6.22 -12.77
N CYS A 28 -1.33 7.13 -13.47
CA CYS A 28 -0.17 7.83 -12.90
C CYS A 28 -0.58 8.68 -11.69
N LEU A 29 -1.69 9.44 -11.82
CA LEU A 29 -2.24 10.24 -10.72
C LEU A 29 -2.62 9.36 -9.53
N ASN A 30 -3.24 8.20 -9.79
CA ASN A 30 -3.59 7.24 -8.76
C ASN A 30 -2.36 6.71 -8.00
N ILE A 31 -1.26 6.41 -8.70
CA ILE A 31 -0.01 5.98 -8.08
C ILE A 31 0.57 7.11 -7.23
N HIS A 32 0.67 8.34 -7.76
CA HIS A 32 1.19 9.48 -7.01
C HIS A 32 0.41 9.76 -5.73
N ILE A 33 -0.92 9.77 -5.80
CA ILE A 33 -1.78 10.00 -4.62
C ILE A 33 -1.62 8.85 -3.62
N GLY A 34 -1.61 7.60 -4.08
CA GLY A 34 -1.44 6.43 -3.21
C GLY A 34 -0.08 6.48 -2.48
N SER A 35 1.00 6.81 -3.18
CA SER A 35 2.33 7.00 -2.60
C SER A 35 2.35 8.15 -1.59
N TRP A 36 1.69 9.27 -1.89
CA TRP A 36 1.59 10.40 -0.97
C TRP A 36 0.81 10.05 0.31
N ILE A 37 -0.30 9.32 0.21
CA ILE A 37 -1.04 8.82 1.38
C ILE A 37 -0.14 7.90 2.21
N LEU A 38 0.54 6.94 1.57
CA LEU A 38 1.45 6.03 2.27
C LEU A 38 2.60 6.76 2.98
N ALA A 39 3.19 7.77 2.33
CA ALA A 39 4.24 8.58 2.95
C ALA A 39 3.76 9.28 4.23
N ARG A 40 2.52 9.79 4.23
CA ARG A 40 1.90 10.36 5.44
C ARG A 40 1.70 9.34 6.53
N HIS A 41 1.45 8.07 6.19
CA HIS A 41 1.35 7.02 7.18
C HIS A 41 2.71 6.77 7.85
N PHE A 42 3.79 6.72 7.07
CA PHE A 42 5.15 6.61 7.61
C PHE A 42 5.56 7.79 8.49
N GLN A 43 5.04 9.00 8.24
CA GLN A 43 5.25 10.14 9.14
C GLN A 43 4.60 9.95 10.52
N ILE A 44 3.59 9.08 10.65
CA ILE A 44 2.87 8.83 11.90
C ILE A 44 3.51 7.69 12.71
N CYS A 45 3.88 6.58 12.07
CA CYS A 45 4.39 5.38 12.76
C CYS A 45 5.82 4.96 12.37
N GLY A 46 6.55 5.81 11.65
CA GLY A 46 7.88 5.49 11.15
C GLY A 46 7.86 4.49 9.99
N VAL A 47 9.03 4.25 9.40
CA VAL A 47 9.15 3.29 8.29
C VAL A 47 9.26 1.87 8.86
N SER A 48 8.18 1.10 8.75
CA SER A 48 8.13 -0.31 9.15
C SER A 48 7.09 -1.08 8.34
N TRP A 49 7.19 -2.41 8.33
CA TRP A 49 6.20 -3.30 7.71
C TRP A 49 4.81 -3.14 8.34
N ASN A 50 4.73 -3.07 9.67
CA ASN A 50 3.46 -2.80 10.35
C ASN A 50 2.86 -1.46 9.90
N CYS A 51 3.70 -0.43 9.81
CA CYS A 51 3.25 0.89 9.38
C CYS A 51 2.77 0.88 7.92
N LEU A 52 3.41 0.11 7.02
CA LEU A 52 2.93 -0.10 5.66
C LEU A 52 1.51 -0.72 5.65
N GLY A 53 1.27 -1.69 6.55
CA GLY A 53 -0.05 -2.30 6.74
C GLY A 53 -1.15 -1.30 7.12
N SER A 54 -0.80 -0.17 7.74
CA SER A 54 -1.76 0.88 8.08
C SER A 54 -2.42 1.53 6.86
N TYR A 55 -1.83 1.42 5.66
CA TYR A 55 -2.49 1.88 4.43
C TYR A 55 -3.81 1.14 4.18
N ASN A 56 -3.86 -0.15 4.52
CA ASN A 56 -5.06 -0.98 4.40
C ASN A 56 -5.92 -0.96 5.66
N ALA A 57 -5.30 -1.00 6.84
CA ALA A 57 -6.01 -1.21 8.10
C ALA A 57 -6.14 0.06 8.98
N GLY A 58 -5.49 1.18 8.66
CA GLY A 58 -5.52 2.40 9.48
C GLY A 58 -4.85 2.26 10.86
N PHE A 59 -4.99 3.30 11.71
CA PHE A 59 -4.20 3.48 12.94
C PHE A 59 -4.81 2.98 14.25
N ARG A 60 -5.98 2.34 14.22
CA ARG A 60 -6.59 1.79 15.45
C ARG A 60 -5.65 0.79 16.15
N LYS A 61 -5.57 0.85 17.48
CA LYS A 61 -4.64 0.06 18.29
C LYS A 61 -4.84 -1.46 18.15
N ASP A 62 -6.08 -1.89 17.92
CA ASP A 62 -6.49 -3.29 17.78
C ASP A 62 -6.19 -3.90 16.40
N ARG A 63 -5.52 -3.18 15.50
CA ARG A 63 -5.29 -3.62 14.12
C ARG A 63 -3.87 -4.07 13.81
N HIS A 64 -3.04 -4.29 14.83
CA HIS A 64 -1.65 -4.71 14.64
C HIS A 64 -1.54 -5.95 13.75
N GLU A 65 -2.29 -7.01 14.05
CA GLU A 65 -2.24 -8.26 13.28
C GLU A 65 -2.77 -8.09 11.84
N THR A 66 -3.84 -7.31 11.64
CA THR A 66 -4.36 -7.02 10.30
C THR A 66 -3.34 -6.27 9.44
N ARG A 67 -2.58 -5.34 10.04
CA ARG A 67 -1.49 -4.64 9.36
C ARG A 67 -0.38 -5.61 8.96
N GLU A 68 0.03 -6.49 9.87
CA GLU A 68 1.03 -7.53 9.59
C GLU A 68 0.59 -8.47 8.47
N GLN A 69 -0.67 -8.92 8.47
CA GLN A 69 -1.21 -9.78 7.41
C GLN A 69 -1.11 -9.11 6.03
N TYR A 70 -1.48 -7.82 5.94
CA TYR A 70 -1.34 -7.06 4.71
C TYR A 70 0.13 -6.86 4.33
N ALA A 71 0.99 -6.52 5.28
CA ALA A 71 2.42 -6.35 5.04
C ALA A 71 3.07 -7.63 4.52
N ASN A 72 2.74 -8.78 5.09
CA ASN A 72 3.21 -10.10 4.64
C ASN A 72 2.77 -10.41 3.20
N LYS A 73 1.54 -10.02 2.82
CA LYS A 73 1.07 -10.14 1.43
C LYS A 73 1.93 -9.28 0.48
N ILE A 74 2.21 -8.04 0.85
CA ILE A 74 3.05 -7.14 0.03
C ILE A 74 4.50 -7.63 -0.04
N TRP A 75 5.05 -8.13 1.08
CA TRP A 75 6.39 -8.71 1.12
C TRP A 75 6.54 -9.86 0.14
N ARG A 76 5.56 -10.79 0.08
CA ARG A 76 5.57 -11.89 -0.89
C ARG A 76 5.63 -11.38 -2.34
N ILE A 77 4.81 -10.39 -2.68
CA ILE A 77 4.79 -9.79 -4.03
C ILE A 77 6.12 -9.08 -4.32
N TYR A 78 6.63 -8.29 -3.38
CA TYR A 78 7.91 -7.59 -3.52
C TYR A 78 9.07 -8.57 -3.74
N ARG A 79 9.09 -9.64 -2.95
CA ARG A 79 10.10 -10.68 -3.02
C ARG A 79 10.10 -11.37 -4.39
N ASP A 80 8.93 -11.75 -4.89
CA ASP A 80 8.77 -12.31 -6.24
C ASP A 80 9.33 -11.31 -7.28
N MET A 81 8.87 -10.05 -7.26
CA MET A 81 9.36 -9.01 -8.17
C MET A 81 10.87 -8.78 -8.14
N LYS A 82 11.52 -9.01 -6.99
CA LYS A 82 12.97 -8.88 -6.82
C LYS A 82 13.75 -10.16 -7.10
N GLY A 83 13.08 -11.27 -7.39
CA GLY A 83 13.73 -12.57 -7.59
C GLY A 83 14.44 -13.09 -6.33
N ILE A 84 14.02 -12.65 -5.13
CA ILE A 84 14.63 -13.07 -3.87
C ILE A 84 14.05 -14.45 -3.50
N CYS A 85 14.89 -15.48 -3.45
CA CYS A 85 14.47 -16.83 -3.09
C CYS A 85 14.92 -17.19 -1.67
N LEU A 86 13.95 -17.39 -0.77
CA LEU A 86 14.21 -17.81 0.60
C LEU A 86 13.88 -19.31 0.76
N PRO A 87 14.72 -20.10 1.45
CA PRO A 87 14.43 -21.50 1.72
C PRO A 87 13.08 -21.66 2.42
N GLY A 88 12.24 -22.60 1.95
CA GLY A 88 10.94 -22.92 2.58
C GLY A 88 9.82 -21.89 2.33
N GLN A 89 10.05 -20.81 1.59
CA GLN A 89 9.02 -19.84 1.24
C GLN A 89 8.94 -19.65 -0.28
N GLY A 90 8.28 -20.61 -0.96
CA GLY A 90 8.16 -20.65 -2.41
C GLY A 90 7.53 -19.38 -3.01
N GLY A 91 8.37 -18.59 -3.67
CA GLY A 91 7.94 -17.57 -4.64
C GLY A 91 7.74 -18.20 -6.02
N ARG A 92 6.88 -17.61 -6.86
CA ARG A 92 6.60 -18.15 -8.21
C ARG A 92 7.86 -18.20 -9.10
N GLN A 93 8.82 -17.29 -8.88
CA GLN A 93 10.10 -17.24 -9.58
C GLN A 93 11.18 -18.15 -8.99
N CYS A 94 10.93 -18.82 -7.86
CA CYS A 94 11.91 -19.71 -7.21
C CYS A 94 11.78 -21.18 -7.62
N ARG A 95 10.93 -21.48 -8.61
CA ARG A 95 10.84 -22.79 -9.24
C ARG A 95 11.68 -22.78 -10.51
N GLN A 96 13.00 -22.89 -10.39
CA GLN A 96 13.93 -23.37 -11.44
C GLN A 96 15.38 -23.09 -11.01
N SER A 97 15.98 -24.02 -10.28
CA SER A 97 17.43 -24.31 -10.31
C SER A 97 17.59 -25.79 -9.99
#